data_AF-A0A8T5KGH2-F1
#
_entry.id   AF-A0A8T5KGH2-F1
#
_cell.length_a   1.000
_cell.length_b   1.000
_cell.length_c   1.000
_cell.angle_alpha   90.00
_cell.angle_beta   90.00
_cell.angle_gamma   90.00
#
_symmetry.space_group_name_H-M   'P 1'
#
loop_
_entity.id
_entity.type
_entity.pdbx_description
1 polymer ?
#
loop_
_entity_poly.entity_id
_entity_poly.type
_entity_poly.pdbx_seq_one_letter_code
_entity_poly.pdbx_strand_id
1 'polypeptide(L)' 'QTGAWPIAEIDHGEFKLNIKPKELKPVKEYLDPQRRFRHLDTELVEIIQGHIQDDWDSYLSMDAQGKLPWY' A
#
# COMPACT_ATOMS: atom_id res chain seq x y z
N GLN A 1 -10.00 2.30 -4.26
CA GLN A 1 -8.55 2.61 -4.33
C GLN A 1 -7.83 1.31 -4.02
N THR A 2 -6.75 0.96 -4.73
CA THR A 2 -6.13 -0.37 -4.63
C THR A 2 -5.02 -0.49 -3.60
N GLY A 3 -4.65 0.62 -2.94
CA GLY A 3 -3.56 0.62 -1.97
C GLY A 3 -2.16 0.55 -2.56
N ALA A 4 -2.02 0.46 -3.89
CA ALA A 4 -0.73 0.34 -4.57
C ALA A 4 0.25 1.51 -4.30
N TRP A 5 -0.26 2.64 -3.82
CA TRP A 5 0.57 3.76 -3.40
C TRP A 5 -0.01 4.39 -2.13
N PRO A 6 0.65 4.25 -0.96
CA PRO A 6 0.24 4.92 0.25
C PRO A 6 0.54 6.42 0.15
N ILE A 7 -0.38 7.25 0.64
CA ILE A 7 -0.15 8.69 0.79
C ILE A 7 0.00 8.96 2.28
N ALA A 8 1.24 9.17 2.71
CA ALA A 8 1.62 9.42 4.09
C ALA A 8 2.59 10.61 4.15
N GLU A 9 2.65 11.23 5.31
CA GLU A 9 3.62 12.24 5.69
C GLU A 9 4.47 11.73 6.85
N ILE A 10 5.74 12.11 6.82
CA ILE A 10 6.69 11.85 7.90
C ILE A 10 7.25 13.21 8.29
N ASP A 11 7.03 13.63 9.53
CA ASP A 11 7.56 14.88 10.05
C ASP A 11 8.19 14.65 11.44
N HIS A 12 9.48 14.95 11.58
CA HIS A 12 10.22 14.85 12.84
C HIS A 12 10.10 13.49 13.56
N GLY A 13 9.98 12.39 12.79
CA GLY A 13 9.82 11.03 13.30
C GLY A 13 8.36 10.60 13.52
N GLU A 14 7.41 11.52 13.37
CA GLU A 14 5.98 11.23 13.41
C GLU A 14 5.49 10.76 12.03
N PHE A 15 4.86 9.60 11.99
CA PHE A 15 4.27 9.03 10.78
C PHE A 15 2.77 9.23 10.79
N LYS A 16 2.23 9.75 9.69
CA LYS A 16 0.80 9.97 9.51
C LYS A 16 0.33 9.52 8.13
N LEU A 17 -0.65 8.63 8.09
CA LEU A 17 -1.36 8.28 6.86
C LEU A 17 -2.42 9.35 6.55
N ASN A 18 -2.29 9.99 5.40
CA ASN A 18 -3.22 11.03 4.96
C ASN A 18 -4.49 10.46 4.33
N ILE A 19 -4.36 9.34 3.61
CA ILE A 19 -5.49 8.68 2.95
C ILE A 19 -5.58 7.26 3.48
N LYS A 20 -6.73 6.94 4.11
CA LYS A 20 -7.05 5.61 4.65
C LYS A 20 -8.30 5.09 3.94
N PRO A 21 -8.15 4.32 2.84
CA PRO A 21 -9.28 3.68 2.21
C PRO A 21 -9.94 2.72 3.19
N LYS A 22 -11.28 2.69 3.25
CA LYS A 22 -12.02 1.73 4.08
C LYS A 22 -11.82 0.28 3.63
N GLU A 23 -11.62 0.10 2.33
CA GLU A 23 -11.42 -1.19 1.68
C GLU A 23 -10.44 -1.02 0.52
N LEU A 24 -9.48 -1.94 0.42
CA LEU A 24 -8.53 -2.01 -0.67
C LEU A 24 -9.15 -2.83 -1.81
N LYS A 25 -9.31 -2.19 -2.97
CA LYS A 25 -9.71 -2.90 -4.19
C LYS A 25 -8.58 -3.80 -4.69
N PRO A 26 -8.88 -4.85 -5.47
CA PRO A 26 -7.85 -5.68 -6.08
C PRO A 26 -6.84 -4.85 -6.89
N VAL A 27 -5.54 -5.06 -6.65
CA VAL A 27 -4.43 -4.35 -7.31
C VAL A 27 -4.49 -4.49 -8.82
N LYS A 28 -5.08 -5.59 -9.31
CA LYS A 28 -5.33 -5.83 -10.72
C LYS A 28 -6.05 -4.68 -11.42
N GLU A 29 -7.06 -4.05 -10.77
CA GLU A 29 -7.76 -2.89 -11.34
C GLU A 29 -6.83 -1.71 -11.64
N TYR A 30 -5.76 -1.58 -10.84
CA TYR A 30 -4.74 -0.55 -11.02
C TYR A 30 -3.69 -0.96 -12.04
N LEU A 31 -3.30 -2.25 -12.10
CA LEU A 31 -2.24 -2.74 -12.98
C LEU A 31 -2.71 -2.94 -14.44
N ASP A 32 -3.91 -3.47 -14.65
CA ASP A 32 -4.48 -3.80 -15.98
C ASP A 32 -4.40 -2.69 -17.04
N PRO A 33 -4.76 -1.41 -16.74
CA PRO A 33 -4.68 -0.35 -17.73
C PRO A 33 -3.24 0.02 -18.12
N GLN A 34 -2.23 -0.37 -17.32
CA GLN A 34 -0.84 0.04 -17.51
C GLN A 34 -0.08 -0.96 -18.38
N ARG A 35 0.36 -0.53 -19.57
CA ARG A 35 1.09 -1.41 -20.52
C ARG A 35 2.34 -2.06 -19.93
N ARG A 36 3.02 -1.39 -19.00
CA ARG A 36 4.22 -1.89 -18.33
C ARG A 36 4.00 -3.19 -17.54
N PHE A 37 2.76 -3.47 -17.12
CA PHE A 37 2.42 -4.64 -16.31
C PHE A 37 1.73 -5.75 -17.10
N ARG A 38 1.57 -5.61 -18.42
CA ARG A 38 0.92 -6.62 -19.28
C ARG A 38 1.61 -7.99 -19.31
N HIS A 39 2.87 -8.06 -18.91
CA HIS A 39 3.65 -9.29 -18.90
C HIS A 39 3.54 -10.06 -17.57
N LEU A 40 2.86 -9.48 -16.56
CA LEU A 40 2.64 -10.15 -15.30
C LEU A 40 1.56 -11.22 -15.46
N ASP A 41 1.83 -12.41 -14.96
CA ASP A 41 0.85 -13.47 -14.82
C ASP A 41 -0.01 -13.27 -13.56
N THR A 42 -1.03 -14.11 -13.41
CA THR A 42 -1.95 -14.04 -12.27
C THR A 42 -1.25 -14.31 -10.94
N GLU A 43 -0.29 -15.24 -10.90
CA GLU A 43 0.46 -15.58 -9.69
C GLU A 43 1.26 -14.39 -9.16
N LEU A 44 1.96 -13.67 -10.05
CA LEU A 44 2.69 -12.46 -9.70
C LEU A 44 1.76 -11.35 -9.23
N VAL A 45 0.58 -11.20 -9.84
CA VAL A 45 -0.43 -10.23 -9.39
C VAL A 45 -0.95 -10.55 -7.98
N GLU A 46 -1.14 -11.83 -7.65
CA GLU A 46 -1.53 -12.27 -6.31
C GLU A 46 -0.43 -12.02 -5.28
N ILE A 47 0.83 -12.27 -5.62
CA ILE A 47 1.98 -11.95 -4.76
C ILE A 47 2.02 -10.44 -4.47
N ILE A 48 1.85 -9.61 -5.50
CA ILE A 48 1.80 -8.14 -5.34
C ILE A 48 0.62 -7.73 -4.45
N GLN A 49 -0.54 -8.35 -4.61
CA GLN A 49 -1.71 -8.09 -3.76
C GLN A 49 -1.42 -8.42 -2.30
N GLY A 50 -0.73 -9.53 -2.03
CA GLY A 50 -0.31 -9.93 -0.69
C GLY A 50 0.63 -8.90 -0.06
N HIS A 51 1.69 -8.51 -0.77
CA HIS A 51 2.61 -7.50 -0.27
C HIS A 51 1.93 -6.16 0.05
N ILE A 52 1.00 -5.72 -0.80
CA ILE A 52 0.24 -4.50 -0.53
C ILE A 52 -0.57 -4.66 0.76
N GLN A 53 -1.20 -5.81 0.98
CA GLN A 53 -1.96 -6.03 2.22
C GLN A 53 -1.05 -5.97 3.46
N ASP A 54 0.11 -6.63 3.41
CA ASP A 54 1.09 -6.65 4.51
C ASP A 54 1.66 -5.25 4.79
N ASP A 55 1.94 -4.48 3.74
CA ASP A 55 2.40 -3.09 3.82
C ASP A 55 1.34 -2.20 4.49
N TRP A 56 0.07 -2.34 4.12
CA TRP A 56 -1.02 -1.56 4.71
C TRP A 56 -1.24 -1.89 6.18
N ASP A 57 -1.14 -3.16 6.58
CA ASP A 57 -1.21 -3.55 7.99
C ASP A 57 -0.06 -2.91 8.79
N SER A 58 1.13 -2.85 8.20
CA SER A 58 2.29 -2.18 8.78
C SER A 58 2.08 -0.66 8.90
N TYR A 59 1.59 0.01 7.86
CA TYR A 59 1.34 1.45 7.89
C TYR A 59 0.25 1.83 8.90
N LEU A 60 -0.82 1.04 9.01
CA LEU A 60 -1.86 1.26 10.00
C LEU A 60 -1.32 1.13 11.42
N SER A 61 -0.41 0.18 11.66
CA SER A 61 0.28 0.04 12.95
C SER A 61 1.18 1.24 13.26
N MET A 62 1.96 1.71 12.28
CA MET A 62 2.83 2.89 12.44
C MET A 62 2.03 4.17 12.68
N ASP A 63 0.93 4.35 11.96
CA ASP A 63 0.04 5.51 12.11
C ASP A 63 -0.69 5.50 13.46
N ALA A 64 -1.09 4.32 13.96
CA ALA A 64 -1.65 4.18 15.30
C ALA A 64 -0.63 4.51 16.41
N GLN A 65 0.65 4.19 16.20
CA GLN A 65 1.74 4.52 17.12
C GLN A 65 2.23 5.96 16.97
N GLY A 66 1.94 6.62 15.85
CA GLY A 66 2.40 7.96 15.51
C GLY A 66 3.92 8.07 15.41
N LYS A 67 4.63 6.95 15.25
CA LYS A 67 6.10 6.89 15.27
C LYS A 67 6.63 5.96 14.21
N LEU A 68 7.71 6.38 13.55
CA LEU A 68 8.49 5.49 12.72
C LEU A 68 9.36 4.57 13.58
N PRO A 69 9.43 3.25 13.30
CA PRO A 69 10.23 2.32 14.10
C PRO A 69 11.73 2.61 14.12
N TRP A 70 12.21 3.38 13.14
CA TRP A 70 13.63 3.62 12.89
C TRP A 70 14.09 5.05 13.28
N TYR A 71 13.18 5.85 13.85
CA TYR A 71 13.37 7.25 14.23
C TYR A 71 13.12 7.42 15.73
#